data_AF-A0A257AD86-F1
#
_entry.id   AF-A0A257AD86-F1
#
_cell.length_a   1.000
_cell.length_b   1.000
_cell.length_c   1.000
_cell.angle_alpha   90.00
_cell.angle_beta   90.00
_cell.angle_gamma   90.00
#
_symmetry.space_group_name_H-M   'P 1'
#
loop_
_entity.id
_entity.type
_entity.pdbx_description
1 polymer ?
#
loop_
_entity_poly.entity_id
_entity_poly.type
_entity_poly.pdbx_seq_one_letter_code
_entity_poly.pdbx_strand_id
1 'polypeptide(L)'
;YGLIGESKKTYELNYEFLRELLERGLLVRRINLRQVIAFPGTRMWGVGNEIIRKHKRFFKVYKEKIRKEIDLPMLRRIVPRGTVLREAFTETYEGKFTLARQVGSYPLLIYCPIKLPLRVKRDFVVVDHGYRSVTCLPYPLNVNDAPPSILNYLPNLGSGKVRSLVSRRPFRSLDELRRVLGDEHLVYLSV
;
A
#
# COMPACT_ATOMS: atom_id res chain seq x y z
N TYR A 1 1.04 -18.75 -14.22
CA TYR A 1 2.38 -18.87 -14.79
C TYR A 1 2.90 -20.29 -14.67
N GLY A 2 3.51 -20.83 -15.71
CA GLY A 2 3.99 -22.22 -15.76
C GLY A 2 3.00 -23.22 -16.34
N LEU A 3 2.03 -22.77 -17.13
CA LEU A 3 1.11 -23.65 -17.85
C LEU A 3 1.77 -24.23 -19.12
N ILE A 4 1.26 -25.36 -19.60
CA ILE A 4 1.66 -25.96 -20.89
C ILE A 4 1.46 -24.93 -22.00
N GLY A 5 2.50 -24.76 -22.83
CA GLY A 5 2.49 -23.80 -23.94
C GLY A 5 2.82 -22.35 -23.56
N GLU A 6 3.03 -22.05 -22.27
CA GLU A 6 3.48 -20.71 -21.87
C GLU A 6 4.86 -20.41 -22.46
N SER A 7 5.01 -19.24 -23.08
CA SER A 7 6.26 -18.76 -23.66
C SER A 7 6.60 -17.36 -23.13
N LYS A 8 7.77 -16.82 -23.49
CA LYS A 8 8.11 -15.42 -23.19
C LYS A 8 7.03 -14.45 -23.69
N LYS A 9 6.47 -14.69 -24.89
CA LYS A 9 5.43 -13.84 -25.47
C LYS A 9 4.15 -13.80 -24.62
N THR A 10 3.83 -14.89 -23.93
CA THR A 10 2.69 -14.94 -23.00
C THR A 10 2.84 -13.91 -21.86
N TYR A 11 4.06 -13.69 -21.35
CA TYR A 11 4.30 -12.70 -20.30
C TYR A 11 4.09 -11.26 -20.80
N GLU A 12 4.57 -10.98 -22.01
CA GLU A 12 4.40 -9.70 -22.70
C GLU A 12 2.92 -9.39 -22.88
N LEU A 13 2.17 -10.31 -23.49
CA LEU A 13 0.73 -10.15 -23.75
C LEU A 13 -0.08 -9.97 -22.47
N ASN A 14 0.22 -10.75 -21.42
CA ASN A 14 -0.46 -10.60 -20.12
C ASN A 14 -0.25 -9.22 -19.50
N TYR A 15 0.96 -8.68 -19.61
CA TYR A 15 1.27 -7.34 -19.11
C TYR A 15 0.63 -6.25 -19.99
N GLU A 16 0.69 -6.39 -21.31
CA GLU A 16 0.08 -5.45 -22.25
C GLU A 16 -1.44 -5.33 -22.03
N PHE A 17 -2.11 -6.47 -21.82
CA PHE A 17 -3.53 -6.48 -21.48
C PHE A 17 -3.82 -5.70 -20.18
N LEU A 18 -3.05 -5.94 -19.12
CA LEU A 18 -3.22 -5.20 -17.85
C LEU A 18 -2.94 -3.70 -18.01
N ARG A 19 -1.96 -3.34 -18.84
CA ARG A 19 -1.63 -1.96 -19.14
C ARG A 19 -2.78 -1.27 -19.90
N GLU A 20 -3.34 -1.94 -20.91
CA GLU A 20 -4.50 -1.45 -21.66
C GLU A 20 -5.70 -1.18 -20.73
N LEU A 21 -5.99 -2.08 -19.79
CA LEU A 21 -7.05 -1.85 -18.80
C LEU A 21 -6.83 -0.55 -18.02
N LEU A 22 -5.59 -0.32 -17.55
CA LEU A 22 -5.25 0.87 -16.79
C LEU A 22 -5.34 2.15 -17.63
N GLU A 23 -4.87 2.10 -18.88
CA GLU A 23 -4.92 3.19 -19.88
C GLU A 23 -6.37 3.57 -20.20
N ARG A 24 -7.26 2.59 -20.31
CA ARG A 24 -8.71 2.78 -20.49
C ARG A 24 -9.44 3.26 -19.24
N GLY A 25 -8.72 3.50 -18.13
CA GLY A 25 -9.32 3.92 -16.87
C GLY A 25 -10.05 2.81 -16.11
N LEU A 26 -9.94 1.55 -16.53
CA LEU A 26 -10.55 0.41 -15.86
C LEU A 26 -9.73 -0.01 -14.64
N LEU A 27 -10.41 -0.50 -13.61
CA LEU A 27 -9.80 -1.02 -12.39
C LEU A 27 -10.10 -2.50 -12.23
N VAL A 28 -9.08 -3.26 -11.84
CA VAL A 28 -9.25 -4.68 -11.51
C VAL A 28 -9.28 -4.83 -10.00
N ARG A 29 -10.28 -5.55 -9.48
CA ARG A 29 -10.42 -5.76 -8.03
C ARG A 29 -9.20 -6.43 -7.40
N ARG A 30 -8.60 -7.42 -8.08
CA ARG A 30 -7.41 -8.13 -7.60
C ARG A 30 -6.66 -8.83 -8.72
N ILE A 31 -5.34 -8.68 -8.73
CA ILE A 31 -4.44 -9.42 -9.63
C ILE A 31 -3.71 -10.52 -8.85
N ASN A 32 -3.97 -11.77 -9.21
CA ASN A 32 -3.35 -12.97 -8.61
C ASN A 32 -2.26 -13.53 -9.52
N LEU A 33 -1.01 -13.21 -9.22
CA LEU A 33 0.16 -13.75 -9.93
C LEU A 33 0.63 -15.03 -9.22
N ARG A 34 0.19 -16.19 -9.72
CA ARG A 34 0.52 -17.51 -9.16
C ARG A 34 1.28 -18.38 -10.15
N GLN A 35 2.09 -19.29 -9.62
CA GLN A 35 2.71 -20.36 -10.37
C GLN A 35 1.89 -21.63 -10.24
N VAL A 36 1.82 -22.42 -11.31
CA VAL A 36 1.06 -23.66 -11.36
C VAL A 36 1.62 -24.65 -10.34
N ILE A 37 0.72 -25.41 -9.71
CA ILE A 37 1.05 -26.58 -8.89
C ILE A 37 0.58 -27.79 -9.68
N ALA A 38 1.48 -28.72 -9.98
CA ALA A 38 1.15 -29.95 -10.69
C ALA A 38 0.63 -30.99 -9.69
N PHE A 39 -0.63 -31.40 -9.86
CA PHE A 39 -1.26 -32.42 -9.01
C PHE A 39 -1.30 -33.78 -9.72
N PRO A 40 -1.18 -34.91 -8.99
CA PRO A 40 -1.32 -36.25 -9.55
C PRO A 40 -2.63 -36.41 -10.35
N GLY A 41 -2.56 -37.10 -11.49
CA GLY A 41 -3.71 -37.32 -12.37
C GLY A 41 -4.12 -36.14 -13.26
N THR A 42 -3.49 -34.96 -13.11
CA THR A 42 -3.73 -33.82 -14.01
C THR A 42 -2.82 -33.87 -15.24
N ARG A 43 -3.19 -33.20 -16.33
CA ARG A 43 -2.31 -33.02 -17.51
C ARG A 43 -0.97 -32.36 -17.16
N MET A 44 -0.94 -31.57 -16.09
CA MET A 44 0.28 -30.93 -15.59
C MET A 44 1.21 -31.91 -14.85
N TRP A 45 0.74 -33.08 -14.42
CA TRP A 45 1.53 -34.03 -13.62
C TRP A 45 2.83 -34.45 -14.30
N GLY A 46 2.76 -34.85 -15.58
CA GLY A 46 3.93 -35.26 -16.36
C GLY A 46 4.90 -34.12 -16.67
N VAL A 47 4.44 -32.87 -16.65
CA VAL A 47 5.26 -31.67 -16.90
C VAL A 47 5.91 -31.16 -15.61
N GLY A 48 5.25 -31.36 -14.47
CA GLY A 48 5.73 -30.93 -13.16
C GLY A 48 6.00 -29.41 -13.11
N ASN A 49 7.23 -29.05 -12.76
CA ASN A 49 7.67 -27.66 -12.58
C ASN A 49 8.67 -27.19 -13.66
N GLU A 50 8.85 -27.94 -14.75
CA GLU A 50 9.87 -27.67 -15.76
C GLU A 50 9.71 -26.26 -16.37
N ILE A 51 8.49 -25.91 -16.79
CA ILE A 51 8.17 -24.61 -17.39
C ILE A 51 8.42 -23.47 -16.40
N ILE A 52 8.09 -23.68 -15.12
CA ILE A 52 8.34 -22.73 -14.05
C ILE A 52 9.84 -22.48 -13.87
N ARG A 53 10.64 -23.54 -13.87
CA ARG A 53 12.11 -23.43 -13.75
C ARG A 53 12.69 -22.69 -14.95
N LYS A 54 12.26 -23.04 -16.17
CA LYS A 54 12.67 -22.40 -17.41
C LYS A 54 12.38 -20.90 -17.43
N HIS A 55 11.21 -20.49 -16.94
CA HIS A 55 10.74 -19.09 -16.99
C HIS A 55 10.89 -18.33 -15.67
N LYS A 56 11.63 -18.85 -14.68
CA LYS A 56 11.76 -18.25 -13.35
C LYS A 56 12.18 -16.78 -13.38
N ARG A 57 13.14 -16.43 -14.25
CA ARG A 57 13.61 -15.04 -14.40
C ARG A 57 12.53 -14.13 -14.97
N PHE A 58 11.83 -14.56 -16.02
CA PHE A 58 10.73 -13.80 -16.62
C PHE A 58 9.61 -13.58 -15.62
N PHE A 59 9.21 -14.62 -14.88
CA PHE A 59 8.18 -14.48 -13.84
C PHE A 59 8.56 -13.45 -12.79
N LYS A 60 9.82 -13.45 -12.31
CA LYS A 60 10.27 -12.44 -11.33
C LYS A 60 10.16 -11.01 -11.90
N VAL A 61 10.67 -10.79 -13.11
CA VAL A 61 10.66 -9.47 -13.77
C VAL A 61 9.24 -8.97 -13.98
N TYR A 62 8.39 -9.78 -14.61
CA TYR A 62 7.01 -9.38 -14.90
C TYR A 62 6.15 -9.25 -13.65
N LYS A 63 6.38 -10.09 -12.62
CA LYS A 63 5.71 -9.93 -11.33
C LYS A 63 6.02 -8.56 -10.74
N GLU A 64 7.28 -8.15 -10.71
CA GLU A 64 7.67 -6.84 -10.19
C GLU A 64 7.13 -5.69 -11.06
N LYS A 65 7.20 -5.85 -12.37
CA LYS A 65 6.67 -4.88 -13.33
C LYS A 65 5.17 -4.63 -13.12
N ILE A 66 4.38 -5.70 -13.02
CA ILE A 66 2.93 -5.61 -12.74
C ILE A 66 2.67 -4.94 -11.37
N ARG A 67 3.47 -5.25 -10.34
CA ARG A 67 3.31 -4.65 -9.01
C ARG A 67 3.50 -3.13 -9.04
N LYS A 68 4.56 -2.68 -9.71
CA LYS A 68 4.94 -1.26 -9.77
C LYS A 68 4.08 -0.45 -10.72
N GLU A 69 3.79 -1.00 -11.89
CA GLU A 69 3.19 -0.24 -12.99
C GLU A 69 1.68 -0.45 -13.12
N ILE A 70 1.12 -1.50 -12.50
CA ILE A 70 -0.31 -1.80 -12.55
C ILE A 70 -0.94 -1.73 -11.15
N ASP A 71 -0.52 -2.61 -10.23
CA ASP A 71 -1.16 -2.72 -8.90
C ASP A 71 -1.07 -1.38 -8.13
N LEU A 72 0.12 -0.78 -8.07
CA LEU A 72 0.35 0.46 -7.31
C LEU A 72 -0.41 1.67 -7.87
N PRO A 73 -0.39 1.96 -9.20
CA PRO A 73 -1.23 3.01 -9.77
C PRO A 73 -2.74 2.78 -9.55
N MET A 74 -3.23 1.55 -9.69
CA MET A 74 -4.63 1.23 -9.41
C MET A 74 -4.98 1.50 -7.94
N LEU A 75 -4.12 1.07 -7.01
CA LEU A 75 -4.34 1.28 -5.58
C LEU A 75 -4.37 2.76 -5.22
N ARG A 76 -3.49 3.58 -5.80
CA ARG A 76 -3.46 5.03 -5.60
C ARG A 76 -4.74 5.72 -6.10
N ARG A 77 -5.38 5.19 -7.16
CA ARG A 77 -6.69 5.67 -7.63
C ARG A 77 -7.82 5.29 -6.68
N ILE A 78 -7.78 4.09 -6.10
CA ILE A 78 -8.83 3.57 -5.20
C ILE A 78 -8.80 4.29 -3.85
N VAL A 79 -7.61 4.50 -3.29
CA VAL A 79 -7.42 5.07 -1.96
C VAL A 79 -6.33 6.14 -1.99
N PRO A 80 -6.60 7.36 -2.47
CA PRO A 80 -5.60 8.42 -2.53
C PRO A 80 -4.97 8.75 -1.17
N ARG A 81 -3.81 9.42 -1.20
CA ARG A 81 -3.25 10.00 0.04
C ARG A 81 -4.25 11.01 0.61
N GLY A 82 -4.36 11.05 1.94
CA GLY A 82 -5.34 11.86 2.65
C GLY A 82 -6.70 11.18 2.84
N THR A 83 -6.96 10.02 2.22
CA THR A 83 -8.16 9.24 2.51
C THR A 83 -8.16 8.77 3.96
N VAL A 84 -9.26 9.03 4.67
CA VAL A 84 -9.47 8.55 6.05
C VAL A 84 -10.20 7.21 6.01
N LEU A 85 -9.54 6.16 6.48
CA LEU A 85 -10.07 4.82 6.69
C LEU A 85 -10.65 4.74 8.10
N ARG A 86 -11.98 4.84 8.19
CA ARG A 86 -12.71 4.87 9.46
C ARG A 86 -12.92 3.47 10.04
N GLU A 87 -12.94 3.40 11.37
CA GLU A 87 -13.26 2.20 12.15
C GLU A 87 -12.44 0.95 11.76
N ALA A 88 -11.17 1.11 11.40
CA ALA A 88 -10.30 -0.02 11.17
C ALA A 88 -9.92 -0.69 12.50
N PHE A 89 -10.03 -2.01 12.54
CA PHE A 89 -9.72 -2.80 13.73
C PHE A 89 -8.23 -3.09 13.80
N THR A 90 -7.58 -2.77 14.92
CA THR A 90 -6.16 -3.06 15.16
C THR A 90 -5.96 -4.54 15.48
N GLU A 91 -5.34 -5.30 14.57
CA GLU A 91 -5.30 -6.76 14.64
C GLU A 91 -4.08 -7.28 15.39
N THR A 92 -2.88 -6.83 15.00
CA THR A 92 -1.61 -7.37 15.50
C THR A 92 -0.46 -6.39 15.30
N TYR A 93 0.73 -6.75 15.78
CA TYR A 93 1.97 -6.04 15.51
C TYR A 93 2.88 -6.80 14.55
N GLU A 94 3.60 -6.07 13.70
CA GLU A 94 4.73 -6.59 12.91
C GLU A 94 5.93 -5.64 13.14
N GLY A 95 6.88 -6.08 13.97
CA GLY A 95 7.98 -5.23 14.42
C GLY A 95 7.49 -3.98 15.16
N LYS A 96 7.68 -2.81 14.53
CA LYS A 96 7.21 -1.50 15.05
C LYS A 96 5.83 -1.08 14.55
N PHE A 97 5.24 -1.84 13.62
CA PHE A 97 3.99 -1.49 12.98
C PHE A 97 2.81 -2.11 13.72
N THR A 98 1.70 -1.36 13.80
CA THR A 98 0.37 -1.91 14.06
C THR A 98 -0.30 -2.21 12.73
N LEU A 99 -0.81 -3.42 12.58
CA LEU A 99 -1.58 -3.86 11.43
C LEU A 99 -3.06 -3.69 11.75
N ALA A 100 -3.80 -3.11 10.80
CA ALA A 100 -5.23 -2.92 10.95
C ALA A 100 -5.97 -3.17 9.64
N ARG A 101 -7.26 -3.49 9.74
CA ARG A 101 -8.15 -3.65 8.58
C ARG A 101 -9.55 -3.15 8.92
N GLN A 102 -10.22 -2.57 7.93
CA GLN A 102 -11.67 -2.32 8.01
C GLN A 102 -12.43 -3.64 7.90
N VAL A 103 -13.69 -3.65 8.35
CA VAL A 103 -14.60 -4.77 8.06
C VAL A 103 -14.98 -4.72 6.58
N GLY A 104 -14.87 -5.84 5.88
CA GLY A 104 -15.25 -5.95 4.48
C GLY A 104 -14.79 -7.25 3.84
N SER A 105 -15.19 -7.51 2.59
CA SER A 105 -14.80 -8.72 1.87
C SER A 105 -13.34 -8.71 1.41
N TYR A 106 -12.79 -7.53 1.10
CA TYR A 106 -11.39 -7.34 0.68
C TYR A 106 -10.79 -6.05 1.25
N PRO A 107 -10.74 -5.91 2.59
CA PRO A 107 -10.21 -4.72 3.21
C PRO A 107 -8.71 -4.60 2.95
N LEU A 108 -8.24 -3.38 2.76
CA LEU A 108 -6.83 -3.08 2.61
C LEU A 108 -6.11 -3.28 3.94
N LEU A 109 -4.94 -3.91 3.88
CA LEU A 109 -4.07 -4.01 5.05
C LEU A 109 -3.44 -2.63 5.32
N ILE A 110 -3.66 -2.12 6.53
CA ILE A 110 -3.08 -0.88 7.02
C ILE A 110 -1.81 -1.19 7.78
N TYR A 111 -0.73 -0.47 7.46
CA TYR A 111 0.50 -0.42 8.21
C TYR A 111 0.63 0.93 8.91
N CYS A 112 0.47 0.94 10.24
CA CYS A 112 0.68 2.13 11.06
C CYS A 112 2.03 2.05 11.76
N PRO A 113 2.99 2.98 11.58
CA PRO A 113 4.34 2.93 12.14
C PRO A 113 4.39 3.29 13.64
N ILE A 114 3.33 3.00 14.38
CA ILE A 114 3.17 3.25 15.82
C ILE A 114 2.56 1.99 16.43
N LYS A 115 3.03 1.57 17.61
CA LYS A 115 2.35 0.54 18.40
C LYS A 115 1.13 1.15 19.09
N LEU A 116 -0.06 0.86 18.56
CA LEU A 116 -1.34 1.29 19.11
C LEU A 116 -1.98 0.11 19.86
N PRO A 117 -2.86 0.36 20.85
CA PRO A 117 -3.65 -0.71 21.46
C PRO A 117 -4.30 -1.62 20.42
N LEU A 118 -4.21 -2.93 20.65
CA LEU A 118 -4.81 -3.94 19.78
C LEU A 118 -6.27 -4.17 20.15
N ARG A 119 -7.01 -4.76 19.21
CA ARG A 119 -8.41 -5.16 19.33
C ARG A 119 -9.37 -4.00 19.58
N VAL A 120 -9.02 -2.82 19.07
CA VAL A 120 -9.87 -1.63 19.11
C VAL A 120 -10.07 -1.08 17.70
N LYS A 121 -11.21 -0.42 17.49
CA LYS A 121 -11.45 0.34 16.27
C LYS A 121 -10.76 1.70 16.37
N ARG A 122 -10.09 2.12 15.30
CA ARG A 122 -9.48 3.44 15.16
C ARG A 122 -9.56 3.93 13.72
N ASP A 123 -9.49 5.24 13.58
CA ASP A 123 -9.42 5.89 12.28
C ASP A 123 -7.96 6.10 11.88
N PHE A 124 -7.70 5.97 10.58
CA PHE A 124 -6.36 6.09 10.01
C PHE A 124 -6.40 6.94 8.75
N VAL A 125 -5.37 7.75 8.52
CA VAL A 125 -5.21 8.55 7.30
C VAL A 125 -4.09 8.00 6.44
N VAL A 126 -4.36 7.83 5.15
CA VAL A 126 -3.43 7.23 4.19
C VAL A 126 -2.33 8.21 3.81
N VAL A 127 -1.08 7.85 4.07
CA VAL A 127 0.10 8.68 3.74
C VAL A 127 0.94 8.08 2.62
N ASP A 128 0.93 6.77 2.45
CA ASP A 128 1.63 6.10 1.35
C ASP A 128 1.04 4.73 0.99
N HIS A 129 1.56 4.12 -0.07
CA HIS A 129 1.05 2.86 -0.63
C HIS A 129 2.15 1.81 -0.79
N GLY A 130 1.88 0.61 -0.30
CA GLY A 130 2.56 -0.59 -0.74
C GLY A 130 1.89 -1.19 -1.98
N TYR A 131 2.27 -2.42 -2.37
CA TYR A 131 1.66 -3.08 -3.53
C TYR A 131 0.24 -3.63 -3.28
N ARG A 132 -0.11 -3.88 -2.01
CA ARG A 132 -1.42 -4.43 -1.60
C ARG A 132 -1.84 -3.95 -0.20
N SER A 133 -1.18 -2.93 0.27
CA SER A 133 -1.35 -2.36 1.60
C SER A 133 -1.18 -0.86 1.51
N VAL A 134 -1.64 -0.18 2.55
CA VAL A 134 -1.46 1.26 2.69
C VAL A 134 -0.68 1.52 3.96
N THR A 135 0.23 2.49 3.88
CA THR A 135 0.85 3.06 5.07
C THR A 135 -0.05 4.18 5.55
N CYS A 136 -0.44 4.12 6.81
CA CYS A 136 -1.32 5.11 7.41
C CYS A 136 -0.79 5.62 8.74
N LEU A 137 -1.24 6.80 9.14
CA LEU A 137 -1.04 7.35 10.48
C LEU A 137 -2.38 7.35 11.23
N PRO A 138 -2.40 7.34 12.57
CA PRO A 138 -3.63 7.53 13.32
C PRO A 138 -4.29 8.84 12.91
N TYR A 139 -5.62 8.83 12.79
CA TYR A 139 -6.39 10.02 12.49
C TYR A 139 -7.34 10.37 13.63
N PRO A 140 -7.37 11.64 14.08
CA PRO A 140 -6.43 12.70 13.73
C PRO A 140 -5.05 12.49 14.40
N LEU A 141 -3.97 12.98 13.77
CA LEU A 141 -2.63 12.96 14.36
C LEU A 141 -2.34 14.31 15.02
N ASN A 142 -2.17 14.34 16.34
CA ASN A 142 -1.83 15.59 17.04
C ASN A 142 -0.38 16.00 16.75
N VAL A 143 -0.18 17.19 16.16
CA VAL A 143 1.14 17.69 15.76
C VAL A 143 2.04 18.02 16.95
N ASN A 144 1.47 18.35 18.11
CA ASN A 144 2.20 18.69 19.34
C ASN A 144 2.76 17.43 20.00
N ASP A 145 2.00 16.33 20.00
CA ASP A 145 2.37 15.08 20.66
C ASP A 145 3.12 14.10 19.76
N ALA A 146 2.89 14.16 18.43
CA ALA A 146 3.45 13.20 17.50
C ALA A 146 5.00 13.19 17.55
N PRO A 147 5.66 12.03 17.62
CA PRO A 147 7.11 11.96 17.54
C PRO A 147 7.62 12.47 16.17
N PRO A 148 8.82 13.08 16.10
CA PRO A 148 9.40 13.51 14.82
C PRO A 148 9.52 12.37 13.79
N SER A 149 9.80 11.15 14.26
CA SER A 149 9.85 9.94 13.42
C SER A 149 8.52 9.61 12.74
N ILE A 150 7.39 9.99 13.34
CA ILE A 150 6.05 9.81 12.78
C ILE A 150 5.72 10.92 11.79
N LEU A 151 6.07 12.17 12.10
CA LEU A 151 5.86 13.30 11.19
C LEU A 151 6.62 13.13 9.86
N ASN A 152 7.76 12.43 9.86
CA ASN A 152 8.50 12.12 8.63
C ASN A 152 7.77 11.17 7.67
N TYR A 153 6.67 10.52 8.09
CA TYR A 153 5.81 9.73 7.18
C TYR A 153 4.82 10.60 6.42
N LEU A 154 4.65 11.88 6.78
CA LEU A 154 3.76 12.77 6.05
C LEU A 154 4.28 12.98 4.62
N PRO A 155 3.41 12.90 3.62
CA PRO A 155 3.81 13.02 2.23
C PRO A 155 4.43 14.40 1.97
N ASN A 156 5.49 14.44 1.17
CA ASN A 156 6.16 15.67 0.75
C ASN A 156 6.71 16.54 1.92
N LEU A 157 6.83 15.99 3.13
CA LEU A 157 7.37 16.70 4.29
C LEU A 157 8.82 16.29 4.57
N GLY A 158 9.76 17.15 4.18
CA GLY A 158 11.18 16.92 4.42
C GLY A 158 11.58 16.99 5.90
N SER A 159 12.64 16.28 6.28
CA SER A 159 13.15 16.22 7.66
C SER A 159 13.47 17.59 8.27
N GLY A 160 13.95 18.53 7.46
CA GLY A 160 14.19 19.92 7.89
C GLY A 160 12.90 20.64 8.31
N LYS A 161 11.80 20.45 7.57
CA LYS A 161 10.49 21.00 7.93
C LYS A 161 9.96 20.34 9.21
N VAL A 162 10.13 19.02 9.36
CA VAL A 162 9.76 18.31 10.61
C VAL A 162 10.51 18.89 11.80
N ARG A 163 11.81 19.16 11.69
CA ARG A 163 12.59 19.78 12.77
C ARG A 163 12.07 21.17 13.12
N SER A 164 11.74 21.98 12.12
CA SER A 164 11.14 23.31 12.33
C SER A 164 9.75 23.25 12.97
N LEU A 165 8.95 22.22 12.69
CA LEU A 165 7.66 22.02 13.37
C LEU A 165 7.86 21.72 14.85
N VAL A 166 8.74 20.77 15.15
CA VAL A 166 8.99 20.32 16.52
C VAL A 166 9.53 21.46 17.38
N SER A 167 10.37 22.33 16.83
CA SER A 167 10.90 23.50 17.55
C SER A 167 9.88 24.61 17.79
N ARG A 168 8.76 24.62 17.05
CA ARG A 168 7.69 25.63 17.15
C ARG A 168 6.49 25.16 17.98
N ARG A 169 6.56 23.95 18.55
CA ARG A 169 5.54 23.45 19.46
C ARG A 169 5.48 24.28 20.75
N PRO A 170 4.30 24.45 21.36
CA PRO A 170 3.01 23.97 20.91
C PRO A 170 2.35 24.92 19.90
N PHE A 171 1.66 24.37 18.91
CA PHE A 171 0.69 25.09 18.09
C PHE A 171 -0.62 25.21 18.86
N ARG A 172 -1.34 26.32 18.72
CA ARG A 172 -2.63 26.58 19.40
C ARG A 172 -3.85 26.50 18.49
N SER A 173 -3.65 26.57 17.17
CA SER A 173 -4.72 26.47 16.19
C SER A 173 -4.23 25.88 14.86
N LEU A 174 -5.16 25.34 14.08
CA LEU A 174 -4.88 24.89 12.72
C LEU A 174 -4.40 26.04 11.81
N ASP A 175 -4.80 27.29 12.08
CA ASP A 175 -4.36 28.45 11.33
C ASP A 175 -2.87 28.77 11.54
N GLU A 176 -2.35 28.57 12.76
CA GLU A 176 -0.91 28.68 13.00
C GLU A 176 -0.14 27.62 12.22
N LEU A 177 -0.65 26.38 12.18
CA LEU A 177 -0.05 25.29 11.44
C LEU A 177 -0.09 25.53 9.93
N ARG A 178 -1.22 26.06 9.43
CA ARG A 178 -1.44 26.44 8.02
C ARG A 178 -0.40 27.43 7.53
N ARG A 179 -0.05 28.44 8.34
CA ARG A 179 0.99 29.43 7.99
C ARG A 179 2.39 28.82 7.83
N VAL A 180 2.64 27.67 8.46
CA VAL A 180 3.95 26.99 8.43
C VAL A 180 4.02 25.93 7.32
N LEU A 181 2.95 25.15 7.13
CA LEU A 181 2.94 24.00 6.22
C LEU A 181 2.17 24.21 4.93
N GLY A 182 1.27 25.18 4.87
CA GLY A 182 0.25 25.27 3.83
C GLY A 182 -0.90 24.27 4.06
N ASP A 183 -1.83 24.24 3.12
CA ASP A 183 -3.07 23.46 3.22
C ASP A 183 -2.87 21.95 3.07
N GLU A 184 -1.87 21.54 2.29
CA GLU A 184 -1.66 20.14 1.89
C GLU A 184 -1.57 19.20 3.10
N HIS A 185 -0.92 19.63 4.19
CA HIS A 185 -0.66 18.79 5.36
C HIS A 185 -1.76 18.82 6.41
N LEU A 186 -2.69 19.78 6.34
CA LEU A 186 -3.74 19.95 7.35
C LEU A 186 -4.74 18.79 7.36
N VAL A 187 -4.91 18.10 6.23
CA VAL A 187 -5.77 16.91 6.16
C VAL A 187 -5.28 15.76 7.04
N TYR A 188 -4.01 15.76 7.44
CA TYR A 188 -3.41 14.72 8.27
C TYR A 188 -3.32 15.07 9.76
N LEU A 189 -3.36 16.36 10.09
CA LEU A 189 -2.91 16.89 11.37
C LEU A 189 -4.04 17.51 12.18
N SER A 190 -3.88 17.45 13.50
CA SER A 190 -4.68 18.18 14.49
C SER A 190 -3.74 18.91 15.45
N VAL A 191 -4.30 19.85 16.20
CA VAL A 191 -3.59 20.67 17.19
C VAL A 191 -4.14 20.38 18.57
#